data_AF-A0A0N4VTS5-F1
#
_entry.id   AF-A0A0N4VTS5-F1
#
_cell.length_a   1.000
_cell.length_b   1.000
_cell.length_c   1.000
_cell.angle_alpha   90.00
_cell.angle_beta   90.00
_cell.angle_gamma   90.00
#
_symmetry.space_group_name_H-M   'P 1'
#
loop_
_entity.id
_entity.type
_entity.pdbx_description
1 polymer ?
#
loop_
_entity_poly.entity_id
_entity_poly.type
_entity_poly.pdbx_seq_one_letter_code
_entity_poly.pdbx_strand_id
1 'polypeptide(L)'
;MLSSTVFVHDLVYDWMLQAATYDTFGSVGTVLRNLSMDVLIEKFLDERAFEDLAIEEHRPMMTWKCISLARVVDDKRLTQILREIVAAWPKRRGAIPAAEMITSVEELIKLAHNYPNVGRTCFTLFKSDTGAVMCSEFGFLLVLALCKINRYKASMIAELTKTFQKLWNFKENVHEAGCTETSGLSEIVDLVEEQVSYTHHCSQIWVFKTLLLLLSSL
;
A
#
# COMPACT_ATOMS: atom_id res chain seq x y z
N MET A 1 34.69 -0.57 2.71
CA MET A 1 34.37 -1.75 3.54
C MET A 1 32.88 -1.70 3.80
N LEU A 2 32.10 -2.50 3.07
CA LEU A 2 30.67 -2.67 3.36
C LEU A 2 30.55 -3.34 4.74
N SER A 3 29.74 -2.76 5.63
CA SER A 3 29.50 -3.33 6.96
C SER A 3 28.89 -4.72 6.80
N SER A 4 29.31 -5.68 7.63
CA SER A 4 28.91 -7.09 7.48
C SER A 4 27.40 -7.31 7.56
N THR A 5 26.66 -6.32 8.05
CA THR A 5 25.19 -6.30 8.08
C THR A 5 24.56 -6.10 6.72
N VAL A 6 25.13 -5.24 5.86
CA VAL A 6 24.64 -5.01 4.49
C VAL A 6 24.84 -6.27 3.65
N PHE A 7 26.00 -6.93 3.79
CA PHE A 7 26.27 -8.21 3.13
C PHE A 7 25.32 -9.33 3.56
N VAL A 8 25.02 -9.45 4.86
CA VAL A 8 24.08 -10.47 5.37
C VAL A 8 22.65 -10.17 4.91
N HIS A 9 22.26 -8.90 4.85
CA HIS A 9 20.95 -8.48 4.37
C HIS A 9 20.76 -8.85 2.89
N ASP A 10 21.72 -8.49 2.03
CA ASP A 10 21.65 -8.79 0.59
C ASP A 10 21.73 -10.30 0.33
N LEU A 11 22.52 -11.03 1.12
CA LEU A 11 22.62 -12.48 1.05
C LEU A 11 21.31 -13.19 1.43
N VAL A 12 20.63 -12.76 2.50
CA VAL A 12 19.32 -13.32 2.90
C VAL A 12 18.26 -13.01 1.84
N TYR A 13 18.34 -11.83 1.23
CA TYR A 13 17.42 -11.41 0.19
C TYR A 13 17.60 -12.20 -1.13
N ASP A 14 18.84 -12.36 -1.59
CA ASP A 14 19.18 -13.22 -2.72
C ASP A 14 18.80 -14.68 -2.45
N TRP A 15 18.90 -15.13 -1.19
CA TRP A 15 18.48 -16.47 -0.78
C TRP A 15 16.96 -16.66 -0.77
N MET A 16 16.17 -15.63 -0.40
CA MET A 16 14.71 -15.69 -0.47
C MET A 16 14.20 -15.70 -1.92
N LEU A 17 14.93 -15.04 -2.83
CA LEU A 17 14.70 -15.09 -4.28
C LEU A 17 15.05 -16.46 -4.87
N GLN A 18 16.20 -17.04 -4.50
CA GLN A 18 16.67 -18.33 -5.03
C GLN A 18 15.94 -19.55 -4.43
N ALA A 19 15.49 -19.48 -3.18
CA ALA A 19 14.69 -20.53 -2.53
C ALA A 19 13.32 -20.74 -3.19
N ALA A 20 12.86 -19.81 -4.04
CA ALA A 20 11.66 -19.96 -4.84
C ALA A 20 11.85 -20.90 -6.06
N THR A 21 13.08 -21.31 -6.40
CA THR A 21 13.40 -21.85 -7.74
C THR A 21 14.30 -23.10 -7.83
N TYR A 22 14.74 -23.79 -6.77
CA TYR A 22 15.28 -25.20 -6.73
C TYR A 22 16.51 -25.41 -5.78
N ASP A 23 16.55 -26.61 -5.16
CA ASP A 23 17.69 -27.46 -4.71
C ASP A 23 19.04 -26.86 -4.24
N THR A 24 19.03 -25.78 -3.46
CA THR A 24 20.20 -25.34 -2.65
C THR A 24 19.95 -25.51 -1.14
N PHE A 25 19.47 -26.70 -0.76
CA PHE A 25 19.03 -27.03 0.60
C PHE A 25 20.17 -27.32 1.61
N GLY A 26 21.38 -27.67 1.16
CA GLY A 26 22.43 -28.23 2.04
C GLY A 26 23.09 -27.24 3.00
N SER A 27 23.54 -26.10 2.49
CA SER A 27 24.29 -25.09 3.28
C SER A 27 23.34 -24.12 3.99
N VAL A 28 22.26 -23.72 3.31
CA VAL A 28 21.15 -22.92 3.86
C VAL A 28 20.42 -23.71 4.96
N GLY A 29 20.33 -25.03 4.82
CA GLY A 29 19.78 -25.92 5.84
C GLY A 29 20.54 -25.90 7.17
N THR A 30 21.83 -25.55 7.19
CA THR A 30 22.62 -25.49 8.44
C THR A 30 22.39 -24.17 9.20
N VAL A 31 22.12 -23.07 8.49
CA VAL A 31 21.75 -21.77 9.09
C VAL A 31 20.26 -21.75 9.47
N LEU A 32 19.37 -22.28 8.63
CA LEU A 32 17.94 -22.45 8.93
C LEU A 32 17.65 -23.48 10.03
N ARG A 33 18.48 -24.51 10.21
CA ARG A 33 18.34 -25.45 11.34
C ARG A 33 18.65 -24.80 12.70
N ASN A 34 19.40 -23.70 12.71
CA ASN A 34 19.86 -23.04 13.95
C ASN A 34 19.17 -21.71 14.24
N LEU A 35 18.47 -21.11 13.26
CA LEU A 35 17.67 -19.90 13.43
C LEU A 35 16.27 -20.14 12.88
N SER A 36 15.25 -19.97 13.72
CA SER A 36 13.86 -20.04 13.24
C SER A 36 13.61 -18.91 12.23
N MET A 37 12.75 -19.17 11.24
CA MET A 37 12.30 -18.15 10.29
C MET A 37 11.71 -16.93 11.02
N ASP A 38 11.08 -17.15 12.18
CA ASP A 38 10.55 -16.08 13.02
C ASP A 38 11.64 -15.12 13.52
N VAL A 39 12.81 -15.64 13.89
CA VAL A 39 13.97 -14.82 14.34
C VAL A 39 14.56 -14.02 13.19
N LEU A 40 14.57 -14.58 11.97
CA LEU A 40 15.03 -13.84 10.78
C LEU A 40 14.04 -12.73 10.40
N ILE A 41 12.74 -13.02 10.45
CA ILE A 41 11.68 -12.03 10.24
C ILE A 41 11.75 -10.93 11.31
N GLU A 42 11.99 -11.27 12.57
CA GLU A 42 12.14 -10.28 13.66
C GLU A 42 13.34 -9.38 13.48
N LYS A 43 14.49 -9.92 13.05
CA LYS A 43 15.66 -9.10 12.74
C LYS A 43 15.45 -8.22 11.52
N PHE A 44 14.69 -8.69 10.54
CA PHE A 44 14.34 -7.88 9.38
C PHE A 44 13.34 -6.78 9.74
N LEU A 45 12.35 -7.06 10.59
CA LEU A 45 11.33 -6.10 11.02
C LEU A 45 11.73 -5.34 12.29
N ASP A 46 13.03 -5.25 12.59
CA ASP A 46 13.49 -4.45 13.71
C ASP A 46 13.15 -2.97 13.47
N GLU A 47 13.13 -2.17 14.54
CA GLU A 47 12.68 -0.76 14.47
C GLU A 47 13.46 0.06 13.43
N ARG A 48 14.71 -0.34 13.12
CA ARG A 48 15.56 0.34 12.14
C ARG A 48 15.15 0.06 10.70
N ALA A 49 14.55 -1.09 10.41
CA ALA A 49 14.10 -1.41 9.06
C ALA A 49 12.99 -0.48 8.55
N PHE A 50 12.16 0.04 9.46
CA PHE A 50 11.16 1.05 9.10
C PHE A 50 11.74 2.48 9.06
N GLU A 51 12.86 2.76 9.73
CA GLU A 51 13.59 4.03 9.56
C GLU A 51 14.05 4.21 8.11
N ASP A 52 14.47 3.15 7.44
CA ASP A 52 14.86 3.20 6.03
C ASP A 52 13.69 3.49 5.07
N LEU A 53 12.44 3.23 5.46
CA LEU A 53 11.26 3.66 4.66
C LEU A 53 11.08 5.18 4.68
N ALA A 54 11.56 5.87 5.73
CA ALA A 54 11.53 7.33 5.79
C ALA A 54 12.54 7.96 4.83
N ILE A 55 13.63 7.26 4.51
CA ILE A 55 14.67 7.71 3.58
C ILE A 55 14.19 7.52 2.13
N GLU A 56 13.97 8.62 1.42
CA GLU A 56 13.37 8.61 0.07
C GLU A 56 14.13 7.74 -0.93
N GLU A 57 15.47 7.75 -0.90
CA GLU A 57 16.32 6.94 -1.79
C GLU A 57 16.20 5.43 -1.50
N HIS A 58 15.96 5.03 -0.25
CA HIS A 58 15.86 3.62 0.15
C HIS A 58 14.42 3.10 0.09
N ARG A 59 13.43 4.00 0.15
CA ARG A 59 12.02 3.67 0.26
C ARG A 59 11.51 2.68 -0.81
N PRO A 60 11.84 2.79 -2.11
CA PRO A 60 11.41 1.80 -3.11
C PRO A 60 11.89 0.39 -2.77
N MET A 61 13.17 0.26 -2.44
CA MET A 61 13.80 -1.02 -2.11
C MET A 61 13.19 -1.62 -0.85
N MET A 62 13.01 -0.82 0.20
CA MET A 62 12.42 -1.27 1.47
C MET A 62 10.95 -1.65 1.32
N THR A 63 10.19 -0.91 0.51
CA THR A 63 8.80 -1.25 0.18
C THR A 63 8.73 -2.63 -0.48
N TRP A 64 9.59 -2.89 -1.47
CA TRP A 64 9.64 -4.18 -2.15
C TRP A 64 10.01 -5.33 -1.19
N LYS A 65 11.01 -5.12 -0.32
CA LYS A 65 11.40 -6.11 0.69
C LYS A 65 10.25 -6.43 1.64
N CYS A 66 9.53 -5.41 2.11
CA CYS A 66 8.35 -5.55 2.96
C CYS A 66 7.23 -6.35 2.28
N ILE A 67 6.97 -6.09 0.99
CA ILE A 67 5.97 -6.84 0.20
C ILE A 67 6.38 -8.32 0.07
N SER A 68 7.66 -8.60 -0.12
CA SER A 68 8.17 -9.97 -0.22
C SER A 68 7.97 -10.80 1.06
N LEU A 69 7.91 -10.12 2.22
CA LEU A 69 7.60 -10.75 3.50
C LEU A 69 6.11 -10.98 3.73
N ALA A 70 5.23 -10.29 3.01
CA ALA A 70 3.78 -10.34 3.26
C ALA A 70 3.18 -11.76 3.21
N ARG A 71 3.83 -12.70 2.50
CA ARG A 71 3.40 -14.10 2.39
C ARG A 71 3.81 -14.99 3.56
N VAL A 72 4.82 -14.60 4.34
CA VAL A 72 5.45 -15.47 5.38
C VAL A 72 5.23 -14.96 6.79
N VAL A 73 4.75 -13.73 6.96
CA VAL A 73 4.45 -13.14 8.26
C VAL A 73 3.02 -13.45 8.71
N ASP A 74 2.80 -13.44 10.02
CA ASP A 74 1.45 -13.53 10.60
C ASP A 74 0.59 -12.30 10.30
N ASP A 75 -0.73 -12.40 10.53
CA ASP A 75 -1.69 -11.32 10.24
C ASP A 75 -1.40 -10.02 11.00
N LYS A 76 -0.81 -10.10 12.21
CA LYS A 76 -0.47 -8.92 13.03
C LYS A 76 0.71 -8.17 12.40
N ARG A 77 1.79 -8.88 12.08
CA ARG A 77 2.99 -8.35 11.41
C ARG A 77 2.65 -7.83 10.02
N LEU A 78 1.81 -8.55 9.28
CA LEU A 78 1.33 -8.11 7.97
C LEU A 78 0.61 -6.76 8.06
N THR A 79 -0.28 -6.60 9.05
CA THR A 79 -1.00 -5.34 9.26
C THR A 79 -0.04 -4.19 9.56
N GLN A 80 0.98 -4.44 10.40
CA GLN A 80 2.02 -3.45 10.70
C GLN A 80 2.80 -3.06 9.43
N ILE A 81 3.33 -4.04 8.70
CA ILE A 81 4.08 -3.79 7.46
C ILE A 81 3.28 -2.93 6.48
N LEU A 82 2.01 -3.27 6.27
CA LEU A 82 1.17 -2.52 5.32
C LEU A 82 0.91 -1.08 5.78
N ARG A 83 0.79 -0.84 7.09
CA ARG A 83 0.68 0.53 7.63
C ARG A 83 1.94 1.34 7.41
N GLU A 84 3.10 0.76 7.67
CA GLU A 84 4.39 1.43 7.48
C GLU A 84 4.62 1.77 5.99
N ILE A 85 4.32 0.85 5.08
CA ILE A 85 4.39 1.14 3.64
C ILE A 85 3.45 2.29 3.27
N VAL A 86 2.18 2.24 3.70
CA VAL A 86 1.20 3.29 3.39
C VAL A 86 1.66 4.64 3.92
N ALA A 87 2.17 4.70 5.15
CA ALA A 87 2.69 5.92 5.76
C ALA A 87 3.94 6.48 5.04
N ALA A 88 4.81 5.59 4.53
CA ALA A 88 6.05 5.97 3.85
C ALA A 88 5.83 6.68 2.51
N TRP A 89 4.67 6.48 1.87
CA TRP A 89 4.35 7.04 0.56
C TRP A 89 3.24 8.11 0.63
N PRO A 90 3.51 9.30 1.21
CA PRO A 90 2.53 10.37 1.24
C PRO A 90 2.24 10.87 -0.18
N LYS A 91 1.00 11.28 -0.43
CA LYS A 91 0.61 11.85 -1.72
C LYS A 91 1.38 13.15 -2.00
N ARG A 92 2.00 13.25 -3.18
CA ARG A 92 2.71 14.46 -3.64
C ARG A 92 1.87 15.21 -4.65
N ARG A 93 1.59 16.49 -4.38
CA ARG A 93 0.82 17.33 -5.31
C ARG A 93 1.53 17.49 -6.64
N GLY A 94 0.82 17.19 -7.74
CA GLY A 94 1.29 17.44 -9.10
C GLY A 94 2.48 16.58 -9.55
N ALA A 95 2.86 15.56 -8.78
CA ALA A 95 3.90 14.61 -9.15
C ALA A 95 3.28 13.37 -9.80
N ILE A 96 4.00 12.79 -10.77
CA ILE A 96 3.66 11.48 -11.29
C ILE A 96 4.12 10.44 -10.26
N PRO A 97 3.29 9.41 -9.97
CA PRO A 97 3.69 8.34 -9.07
C PRO A 97 5.02 7.70 -9.49
N ALA A 98 5.90 7.43 -8.50
CA ALA A 98 7.17 6.77 -8.76
C ALA A 98 6.95 5.40 -9.42
N ALA A 99 7.69 5.11 -10.48
CA ALA A 99 7.53 3.86 -11.25
C ALA A 99 7.77 2.62 -10.38
N GLU A 100 8.79 2.66 -9.51
CA GLU A 100 9.09 1.56 -8.60
C GLU A 100 7.98 1.31 -7.57
N MET A 101 7.29 2.38 -7.15
CA MET A 101 6.13 2.28 -6.27
C MET A 101 4.95 1.62 -6.99
N ILE A 102 4.68 1.96 -8.25
CA ILE A 102 3.64 1.31 -9.06
C ILE A 102 3.93 -0.19 -9.20
N THR A 103 5.16 -0.57 -9.54
CA THR A 103 5.57 -1.98 -9.62
C THR A 103 5.38 -2.71 -8.28
N SER A 104 5.69 -2.04 -7.17
CA SER A 104 5.46 -2.58 -5.83
C SER A 104 3.96 -2.83 -5.55
N VAL A 105 3.08 -1.89 -5.93
CA VAL A 105 1.62 -2.09 -5.83
C VAL A 105 1.16 -3.28 -6.68
N GLU A 106 1.67 -3.43 -7.90
CA GLU A 106 1.34 -4.56 -8.77
C GLU A 106 1.73 -5.91 -8.15
N GLU A 107 2.93 -6.01 -7.58
CA GLU A 107 3.38 -7.21 -6.87
C GLU A 107 2.52 -7.52 -5.64
N LEU A 108 2.19 -6.50 -4.83
CA LEU A 108 1.30 -6.69 -3.69
C LEU A 108 -0.10 -7.14 -4.12
N ILE A 109 -0.59 -6.69 -5.27
CA ILE A 109 -1.88 -7.10 -5.83
C ILE A 109 -1.85 -8.54 -6.34
N LYS A 110 -0.75 -8.97 -6.97
CA LYS A 110 -0.54 -10.38 -7.32
C LYS A 110 -0.57 -11.25 -6.06
N LEU A 111 0.10 -10.82 -4.98
CA LEU A 111 0.04 -11.50 -3.69
C LEU A 111 -1.38 -11.51 -3.11
N ALA A 112 -2.08 -10.39 -3.10
CA ALA A 112 -3.46 -10.30 -2.60
C ALA A 112 -4.46 -11.18 -3.38
N HIS A 113 -4.20 -11.40 -4.67
CA HIS A 113 -4.97 -12.32 -5.50
C HIS A 113 -4.73 -13.79 -5.11
N ASN A 114 -3.45 -14.17 -4.98
CA ASN A 114 -3.04 -15.56 -4.72
C ASN A 114 -3.20 -15.97 -3.25
N TYR A 115 -3.05 -15.04 -2.31
CA TYR A 115 -3.05 -15.26 -0.87
C TYR A 115 -4.21 -14.50 -0.21
N PRO A 116 -5.31 -15.19 0.14
CA PRO A 116 -6.51 -14.55 0.69
C PRO A 116 -6.29 -13.73 1.96
N ASN A 117 -5.38 -14.15 2.85
CA ASN A 117 -5.02 -13.41 4.06
C ASN A 117 -4.41 -12.04 3.71
N VAL A 118 -3.56 -11.96 2.68
CA VAL A 118 -2.98 -10.70 2.21
C VAL A 118 -4.07 -9.75 1.72
N GLY A 119 -4.91 -10.20 0.79
CA GLY A 119 -5.97 -9.36 0.26
C GLY A 119 -7.00 -8.93 1.31
N ARG A 120 -7.36 -9.83 2.25
CA ARG A 120 -8.23 -9.50 3.39
C ARG A 120 -7.61 -8.43 4.28
N THR A 121 -6.31 -8.50 4.53
CA THR A 121 -5.62 -7.52 5.38
C THR A 121 -5.53 -6.16 4.69
N CYS A 122 -5.23 -6.11 3.39
CA CYS A 122 -5.28 -4.86 2.63
C CYS A 122 -6.69 -4.23 2.63
N PHE A 123 -7.74 -5.04 2.44
CA PHE A 123 -9.12 -4.58 2.53
C PHE A 123 -9.46 -4.04 3.94
N THR A 124 -9.04 -4.77 4.98
CA THR A 124 -9.29 -4.40 6.37
C THR A 124 -8.55 -3.13 6.75
N LEU A 125 -7.32 -2.95 6.26
CA LEU A 125 -6.53 -1.74 6.46
C LEU A 125 -7.29 -0.51 5.98
N PHE A 126 -7.80 -0.54 4.74
CA PHE A 126 -8.61 0.55 4.18
C PHE A 126 -9.84 0.87 5.03
N LYS A 127 -10.54 -0.15 5.53
CA LYS A 127 -11.71 0.07 6.40
C LYS A 127 -11.35 0.64 7.76
N SER A 128 -10.22 0.22 8.33
CA SER A 128 -9.80 0.63 9.67
C SER A 128 -9.15 2.00 9.69
N ASP A 129 -8.49 2.39 8.60
CA ASP A 129 -7.72 3.63 8.50
C ASP A 129 -7.86 4.24 7.10
N THR A 130 -9.10 4.58 6.76
CA THR A 130 -9.45 5.14 5.46
C THR A 130 -8.68 6.44 5.18
N GLY A 131 -8.47 7.27 6.20
CA GLY A 131 -7.76 8.54 6.08
C GLY A 131 -6.31 8.35 5.65
N ALA A 132 -5.53 7.55 6.39
CA ALA A 132 -4.13 7.32 6.06
C ALA A 132 -3.98 6.67 4.67
N VAL A 133 -4.84 5.72 4.34
CA VAL A 133 -4.80 5.03 3.04
C VAL A 133 -5.13 5.97 1.88
N MET A 134 -6.12 6.85 2.02
CA MET A 134 -6.51 7.79 0.95
C MET A 134 -5.52 8.96 0.80
N CYS A 135 -4.82 9.33 1.87
CA CYS A 135 -3.78 10.36 1.84
C CYS A 135 -2.39 9.82 1.43
N SER A 136 -2.27 8.50 1.27
CA SER A 136 -1.08 7.83 0.76
C SER A 136 -1.22 7.56 -0.73
N GLU A 137 -0.17 7.85 -1.50
CA GLU A 137 -0.12 7.53 -2.93
C GLU A 137 -0.15 6.02 -3.15
N PHE A 138 0.65 5.28 -2.37
CA PHE A 138 0.66 3.82 -2.38
C PHE A 138 -0.69 3.25 -1.95
N GLY A 139 -1.24 3.75 -0.84
CA GLY A 139 -2.52 3.31 -0.30
C GLY A 139 -3.67 3.52 -1.27
N PHE A 140 -3.72 4.68 -1.91
CA PHE A 140 -4.74 5.01 -2.91
C PHE A 140 -4.66 4.08 -4.13
N LEU A 141 -3.47 3.88 -4.69
CA LEU A 141 -3.26 2.96 -5.82
C LEU A 141 -3.60 1.51 -5.46
N LEU A 142 -3.21 1.06 -4.26
CA LEU A 142 -3.53 -0.27 -3.75
C LEU A 142 -5.05 -0.50 -3.72
N VAL A 143 -5.81 0.46 -3.19
CA VAL A 143 -7.27 0.36 -3.11
C VAL A 143 -7.91 0.31 -4.49
N LEU A 144 -7.47 1.15 -5.43
CA LEU A 144 -7.95 1.08 -6.82
C LEU A 144 -7.62 -0.25 -7.48
N ALA A 145 -6.44 -0.81 -7.22
CA ALA A 145 -6.03 -2.08 -7.79
C ALA A 145 -6.77 -3.27 -7.15
N LEU A 146 -7.14 -3.21 -5.86
CA LEU A 146 -7.99 -4.22 -5.21
C LEU A 146 -9.37 -4.34 -5.88
N CYS A 147 -9.89 -3.27 -6.48
CA CYS A 147 -11.13 -3.32 -7.27
C CYS A 147 -11.03 -4.25 -8.49
N LYS A 148 -9.83 -4.60 -8.94
CA LYS A 148 -9.61 -5.57 -10.04
C LYS A 148 -9.72 -7.03 -9.57
N ILE A 149 -9.70 -7.30 -8.26
CA ILE A 149 -9.82 -8.65 -7.72
C ILE A 149 -11.30 -8.93 -7.46
N ASN A 150 -11.89 -9.89 -8.19
CA ASN A 150 -13.31 -10.23 -8.12
C ASN A 150 -13.84 -10.43 -6.68
N ARG A 151 -13.04 -11.05 -5.79
CA ARG A 151 -13.40 -11.27 -4.39
C ARG A 151 -13.65 -9.98 -3.61
N TYR A 152 -12.91 -8.92 -3.90
CA TYR A 152 -12.97 -7.64 -3.17
C TYR A 152 -13.69 -6.55 -3.94
N LYS A 153 -13.88 -6.71 -5.26
CA LYS A 153 -14.41 -5.70 -6.18
C LYS A 153 -15.68 -5.01 -5.68
N ALA A 154 -16.74 -5.77 -5.39
CA ALA A 154 -18.02 -5.18 -5.00
C ALA A 154 -17.91 -4.41 -3.67
N SER A 155 -17.31 -5.03 -2.65
CA SER A 155 -17.12 -4.41 -1.34
C SER A 155 -16.22 -3.18 -1.41
N MET A 156 -15.16 -3.23 -2.20
CA MET A 156 -14.24 -2.11 -2.35
C MET A 156 -14.89 -0.92 -3.06
N ILE A 157 -15.64 -1.17 -4.14
CA ILE A 157 -16.38 -0.11 -4.82
C ILE A 157 -17.38 0.54 -3.87
N ALA A 158 -18.10 -0.25 -3.07
CA ALA A 158 -19.06 0.30 -2.10
C ALA A 158 -18.39 1.19 -1.04
N GLU A 159 -17.27 0.75 -0.46
CA GLU A 159 -16.56 1.54 0.56
C GLU A 159 -15.88 2.78 -0.04
N LEU A 160 -15.32 2.69 -1.25
CA LEU A 160 -14.80 3.85 -2.00
C LEU A 160 -15.91 4.86 -2.28
N THR A 161 -17.07 4.41 -2.76
CA THR A 161 -18.23 5.25 -3.03
C THR A 161 -18.62 6.05 -1.79
N LYS A 162 -18.78 5.35 -0.66
CA LYS A 162 -19.11 5.97 0.62
C LYS A 162 -18.05 6.97 1.07
N THR A 163 -16.78 6.67 0.82
CA THR A 163 -15.66 7.55 1.17
C THR A 163 -15.69 8.82 0.32
N PHE A 164 -15.83 8.70 -0.99
CA PHE A 164 -15.92 9.85 -1.89
C PHE A 164 -17.15 10.71 -1.62
N GLN A 165 -18.31 10.11 -1.35
CA GLN A 165 -19.52 10.86 -0.97
C GLN A 165 -19.30 11.68 0.30
N LYS A 166 -18.64 11.13 1.32
CA LYS A 166 -18.31 11.86 2.55
C LYS A 166 -17.36 13.02 2.27
N LEU A 167 -16.33 12.79 1.46
CA LEU A 167 -15.35 13.81 1.09
C LEU A 167 -15.99 14.94 0.28
N TRP A 168 -16.90 14.58 -0.65
CA TRP A 168 -17.66 15.54 -1.45
C TRP A 168 -18.56 16.43 -0.57
N ASN A 169 -19.36 15.81 0.30
CA ASN A 169 -20.22 16.55 1.23
C ASN A 169 -19.40 17.45 2.16
N PHE A 170 -18.22 16.99 2.61
CA PHE A 170 -17.30 17.81 3.39
C PHE A 170 -16.84 19.05 2.62
N LYS A 171 -16.44 18.87 1.36
CA LYS A 171 -16.05 19.98 0.47
C LYS A 171 -17.19 20.99 0.31
N GLU A 172 -18.40 20.54 0.02
CA GLU A 172 -19.57 21.41 -0.13
C GLU A 172 -19.84 22.21 1.16
N ASN A 173 -19.81 21.55 2.31
CA ASN A 173 -20.00 22.22 3.61
C ASN A 173 -18.91 23.27 3.90
N VAL A 174 -17.65 23.00 3.56
CA VAL A 174 -16.54 23.97 3.75
C VAL A 174 -16.71 25.18 2.83
N HIS A 175 -17.16 24.95 1.58
CA HIS A 175 -17.46 26.01 0.63
C HIS A 175 -18.64 26.88 1.10
N GLU A 176 -19.73 26.27 1.56
CA GLU A 176 -20.90 26.96 2.12
C GLU A 176 -20.56 27.76 3.39
N ALA A 177 -19.63 27.28 4.22
CA ALA A 177 -19.19 27.95 5.43
C ALA A 177 -18.26 29.16 5.17
N GLY A 178 -17.91 29.47 3.91
CA GLY A 178 -17.05 30.61 3.56
C GLY A 178 -15.62 30.49 4.10
N CYS A 179 -15.17 29.29 4.46
CA CYS A 179 -13.84 29.03 4.99
C CYS A 179 -12.83 28.97 3.83
N THR A 180 -12.42 30.13 3.32
CA THR A 180 -11.43 30.20 2.24
C THR A 180 -10.04 30.64 2.76
N GLU A 181 -9.05 29.85 2.33
CA GLU A 181 -7.64 30.19 2.12
C GLU A 181 -6.72 30.39 3.35
N THR A 182 -7.22 30.73 4.54
CA THR A 182 -6.33 30.97 5.72
C THR A 182 -6.26 29.83 6.73
N SER A 183 -7.03 28.77 6.53
CA SER A 183 -7.00 27.57 7.38
C SER A 183 -6.47 26.38 6.61
N GLY A 184 -5.78 25.45 7.28
CA GLY A 184 -5.33 24.18 6.69
C GLY A 184 -6.45 23.34 6.05
N LEU A 185 -7.71 23.78 6.15
CA LEU A 185 -8.86 23.24 5.41
C LEU A 185 -8.72 23.42 3.88
N SER A 186 -8.04 24.46 3.40
CA SER A 186 -7.77 24.63 1.97
C SER A 186 -6.96 23.46 1.43
N GLU A 187 -5.98 22.97 2.19
CA GLU A 187 -5.13 21.87 1.76
C GLU A 187 -5.90 20.54 1.66
N ILE A 188 -6.89 20.35 2.53
CA ILE A 188 -7.79 19.20 2.55
C ILE A 188 -8.77 19.28 1.38
N VAL A 189 -9.32 20.46 1.09
CA VAL A 189 -10.22 20.67 -0.06
C VAL A 189 -9.50 20.38 -1.38
N ASP A 190 -8.28 20.89 -1.56
CA ASP A 190 -7.47 20.58 -2.76
C ASP A 190 -7.21 19.08 -2.90
N LEU A 191 -6.94 18.38 -1.79
CA LEU A 191 -6.69 16.94 -1.78
C LEU A 191 -7.95 16.15 -2.15
N VAL A 192 -9.12 16.60 -1.69
CA VAL A 192 -10.43 16.05 -2.10
C VAL A 192 -10.66 16.26 -3.59
N GLU A 193 -10.42 17.47 -4.10
CA GLU A 193 -10.56 17.78 -5.54
C GLU A 193 -9.61 16.96 -6.39
N GLU A 194 -8.36 16.84 -5.98
CA GLU A 194 -7.36 16.03 -6.63
C GLU A 194 -7.78 14.55 -6.62
N GLN A 195 -8.27 14.01 -5.51
CA GLN A 195 -8.77 12.63 -5.47
C GLN A 195 -9.93 12.38 -6.44
N VAL A 196 -10.86 13.33 -6.56
CA VAL A 196 -11.96 13.28 -7.54
C VAL A 196 -11.43 13.42 -8.97
N SER A 197 -10.43 14.28 -9.20
CA SER A 197 -9.81 14.51 -10.51
C SER A 197 -8.98 13.32 -10.99
N TYR A 198 -8.18 12.68 -10.12
CA TYR A 198 -7.44 11.45 -10.44
C TYR A 198 -8.39 10.30 -10.78
N THR A 199 -9.53 10.19 -10.11
CA THR A 199 -10.58 9.24 -10.53
C THR A 199 -11.19 9.58 -11.89
N HIS A 200 -11.25 10.87 -12.25
CA HIS A 200 -11.64 11.35 -13.58
C HIS A 200 -10.54 11.17 -14.64
N HIS A 201 -9.26 11.09 -14.30
CA HIS A 201 -8.18 10.79 -15.27
C HIS A 201 -7.93 9.29 -15.45
N CYS A 202 -8.13 8.48 -14.39
CA CYS A 202 -8.23 7.02 -14.51
C CYS A 202 -9.51 6.56 -15.25
N SER A 203 -10.34 7.49 -15.73
CA SER A 203 -11.63 7.24 -16.40
C SER A 203 -11.55 6.68 -17.82
N GLN A 204 -10.40 6.18 -18.27
CA GLN A 204 -10.41 5.24 -19.39
C GLN A 204 -10.90 3.83 -19.00
N ILE A 205 -11.12 3.49 -17.72
CA ILE A 205 -11.78 2.21 -17.38
C ILE A 205 -12.81 2.35 -16.24
N TRP A 206 -14.06 2.59 -16.65
CA TRP A 206 -15.33 2.13 -16.05
C TRP A 206 -15.81 2.65 -14.68
N VAL A 207 -14.96 2.85 -13.67
CA VAL A 207 -15.44 2.97 -12.27
C VAL A 207 -16.32 4.19 -12.05
N PHE A 208 -15.94 5.37 -12.55
CA PHE A 208 -16.72 6.61 -12.35
C PHE A 208 -17.98 6.70 -13.22
N LYS A 209 -17.94 6.16 -14.45
CA LYS A 209 -19.10 6.16 -15.35
C LYS A 209 -20.17 5.18 -14.87
N THR A 210 -19.77 4.03 -14.32
CA THR A 210 -20.69 3.09 -13.67
C THR A 210 -21.20 3.64 -12.33
N LEU A 211 -20.38 4.37 -11.58
CA LEU A 211 -20.80 5.05 -10.34
C LEU A 211 -21.82 6.18 -10.58
N LEU A 212 -21.58 7.01 -11.60
CA LEU A 212 -22.53 8.05 -12.02
C LEU A 212 -23.83 7.45 -12.59
N LEU A 213 -23.75 6.37 -13.39
CA LEU A 213 -24.94 5.70 -13.94
C LEU A 213 -25.79 4.98 -12.87
N LEU A 214 -25.16 4.47 -11.80
CA LEU A 214 -25.86 3.87 -10.66
C LEU A 214 -26.47 4.92 -9.72
N LEU A 215 -25.86 6.10 -9.60
CA LEU A 215 -26.40 7.21 -8.81
C LEU A 215 -27.50 8.00 -9.55
N SER A 216 -27.54 7.95 -10.88
CA SER A 216 -28.61 8.55 -11.69
C SER A 216 -29.83 7.64 -11.91
N SER A 217 -29.86 6.46 -11.29
CA SER A 217 -30.97 5.49 -11.37
C SER A 217 -31.64 5.20 -10.02
N LEU A 218 -31.34 6.03 -9.02
CA LEU A 218 -32.10 6.23 -7.77
C LEU A 218 -32.73 7.62 -7.79
#